data_AF-A0A9X5IA35-F1
#
_entry.id   AF-A0A9X5IA35-F1
#
_cell.length_a   1.000
_cell.length_b   1.000
_cell.length_c   1.000
_cell.angle_alpha   90.00
_cell.angle_beta   90.00
_cell.angle_gamma   90.00
#
_symmetry.space_group_name_H-M   'P 1'
#
loop_
_entity.id
_entity.type
_entity.pdbx_description
1 polymer ?
#
loop_
_entity_poly.entity_id
_entity_poly.type
_entity_poly.pdbx_seq_one_letter_code
_entity_poly.pdbx_strand_id
1 'polypeptide(L)'
;MWCKVITNGRVFDERRDTPRFRAAFMTLAGRRTWPVPQDFIEALPSNVTPIHKPKLLDDERTKKARLVAFDEIRKTLGIKKPEGDDAA
;
A
#
# COMPACT_ATOMS: atom_id res chain seq x y z
N MET A 1 -10.46 30.38 3.84
CA MET A 1 -9.24 30.43 3.02
C MET A 1 -8.97 29.04 2.47
N TRP A 2 -8.95 28.87 1.15
CA TRP A 2 -8.87 27.56 0.46
C TRP A 2 -7.65 26.71 0.86
N CYS A 3 -6.49 27.34 1.03
CA CYS A 3 -5.28 26.63 1.43
C CYS A 3 -5.42 25.92 2.78
N LYS A 4 -6.08 26.54 3.77
CA LYS A 4 -6.31 25.93 5.10
C LYS A 4 -7.21 24.70 5.03
N VAL A 5 -8.16 24.67 4.09
CA VAL A 5 -9.06 23.53 3.89
C VAL A 5 -8.31 22.39 3.22
N ILE A 6 -7.54 22.71 2.18
CA ILE A 6 -6.72 21.74 1.46
C ILE A 6 -5.60 21.20 2.35
N THR A 7 -5.01 21.96 3.26
CA THR A 7 -3.93 21.48 4.15
C THR A 7 -4.41 21.18 5.57
N ASN A 8 -5.71 21.04 5.79
CA ASN A 8 -6.22 20.76 7.12
C ASN A 8 -5.73 19.38 7.60
N GLY A 9 -5.02 19.33 8.74
CA GLY A 9 -4.47 18.08 9.29
C GLY A 9 -3.38 17.43 8.44
N ARG A 10 -2.82 18.12 7.44
CA ARG A 10 -1.73 17.58 6.60
C ARG A 10 -0.71 18.63 6.22
N VAL A 11 0.56 18.22 6.15
CA VAL A 11 1.63 19.04 5.58
C VAL A 11 1.57 18.94 4.06
N PHE A 12 1.73 20.09 3.39
CA PHE A 12 1.84 20.16 1.94
C PHE A 12 3.24 19.71 1.50
N ASP A 13 3.30 18.73 0.60
CA ASP A 13 4.53 18.29 -0.05
C ASP A 13 4.44 18.69 -1.52
N GLU A 14 5.24 19.68 -1.94
CA GLU A 14 5.18 20.23 -3.29
C GLU A 14 5.41 19.17 -4.38
N ARG A 15 6.37 18.25 -4.16
CA ARG A 15 6.70 17.21 -5.14
C ARG A 15 5.55 16.23 -5.30
N ARG A 16 4.86 15.90 -4.20
CA ARG A 16 3.76 14.93 -4.21
C ARG A 16 2.42 15.54 -4.60
N ASP A 17 2.12 16.74 -4.12
CA ASP A 17 0.79 17.30 -4.17
C ASP A 17 0.56 18.15 -5.44
N THR A 18 1.60 18.76 -6.01
CA THR A 18 1.51 19.51 -7.28
C THR A 18 0.89 18.71 -8.44
N PRO A 19 1.37 17.49 -8.78
CA PRO A 19 0.77 16.71 -9.86
C PRO A 19 -0.67 16.29 -9.55
N ARG A 20 -0.99 16.04 -8.28
CA ARG A 20 -2.34 15.64 -7.83
C ARG A 20 -3.33 16.79 -7.95
N PHE A 21 -2.91 18.00 -7.57
CA PHE A 21 -3.72 19.20 -7.66
C PHE A 21 -4.02 19.51 -9.13
N ARG A 22 -3.01 19.40 -10.01
CA ARG A 22 -3.19 19.57 -11.45
C ARG A 22 -4.23 18.60 -12.01
N ALA A 23 -4.16 17.33 -11.63
CA ALA A 23 -5.12 16.32 -12.05
C ALA A 23 -6.54 16.65 -11.59
N ALA A 24 -6.73 16.99 -10.30
CA ALA A 24 -8.04 17.40 -9.77
C ALA A 24 -8.60 18.63 -10.48
N PHE A 25 -7.75 19.63 -10.78
CA PHE A 25 -8.15 20.80 -11.56
C PHE A 25 -8.61 20.42 -12.98
N MET A 26 -7.90 19.51 -13.67
CA MET A 26 -8.30 19.04 -14.99
C MET A 26 -9.64 18.29 -14.94
N THR A 27 -9.88 17.49 -13.90
CA THR A 27 -11.16 16.79 -13.70
C THR A 27 -12.32 17.75 -13.50
N LEU A 28 -12.09 18.86 -12.78
CA LEU A 28 -13.14 19.84 -12.47
C LEU A 28 -13.29 20.94 -13.53
N ALA A 29 -12.32 21.09 -14.45
CA ALA A 29 -12.31 22.13 -15.48
C ALA A 29 -13.52 22.07 -16.45
N GLY A 30 -14.19 20.92 -16.56
CA GLY A 30 -15.41 20.77 -17.36
C GLY A 30 -16.67 21.38 -16.74
N ARG A 31 -16.62 21.84 -15.49
CA ARG A 31 -17.77 22.43 -14.79
C ARG A 31 -17.93 23.91 -15.15
N ARG A 32 -19.18 24.36 -15.34
CA ARG A 32 -19.52 25.78 -15.61
C ARG A 32 -19.55 26.64 -14.35
N THR A 33 -19.46 26.01 -13.17
CA THR A 33 -19.51 26.65 -11.86
C THR A 33 -18.23 26.35 -11.10
N TRP A 34 -17.83 27.29 -10.25
CA TRP A 34 -16.66 27.10 -9.40
C TRP A 34 -16.95 25.98 -8.38
N PRO A 35 -16.09 24.95 -8.27
CA PRO A 35 -16.29 23.88 -7.30
C PRO A 35 -16.20 24.41 -5.88
N VAL A 36 -16.93 23.78 -4.95
CA VAL A 36 -16.69 24.02 -3.52
C VAL A 36 -15.39 23.34 -3.09
N PRO A 37 -14.71 23.78 -2.00
CA PRO A 37 -13.46 23.15 -1.56
C PRO A 37 -13.54 21.63 -1.38
N GLN A 38 -14.71 21.13 -0.97
CA GLN A 38 -14.98 19.70 -0.80
C GLN A 38 -14.88 18.93 -2.12
N ASP A 39 -15.46 19.45 -3.21
CA ASP A 39 -15.38 18.85 -4.55
C ASP A 39 -13.93 18.68 -5.00
N PHE A 40 -13.09 19.67 -4.68
CA PHE A 40 -11.67 19.63 -5.01
C PHE A 40 -10.94 18.53 -4.25
N ILE A 41 -11.24 18.35 -2.96
CA ILE A 41 -10.65 17.29 -2.13
C ILE A 41 -11.06 15.91 -2.66
N GLU A 42 -12.32 15.74 -3.05
CA GLU A 42 -12.84 14.49 -3.59
C GLU A 42 -12.26 14.14 -4.97
N ALA A 43 -11.95 15.16 -5.78
CA ALA A 43 -11.29 14.98 -7.07
C ALA A 43 -9.79 14.66 -6.97
N LEU A 44 -9.17 14.73 -5.78
CA LEU A 44 -7.75 14.43 -5.64
C LEU A 44 -7.46 12.95 -5.87
N PRO A 45 -6.55 12.60 -6.78
CA PRO A 45 -6.16 11.20 -6.96
C PRO A 45 -5.52 10.67 -5.68
N SER A 46 -5.85 9.43 -5.32
CA SER A 46 -5.26 8.75 -4.16
C SER A 46 -3.75 8.63 -4.34
N ASN A 47 -3.01 8.92 -3.26
CA ASN A 47 -1.57 8.73 -3.16
C ASN A 47 -1.20 7.46 -2.39
N VAL A 48 -2.19 6.70 -1.92
CA VAL A 48 -1.96 5.44 -1.21
C VAL A 48 -1.72 4.37 -2.26
N THR A 49 -0.48 3.86 -2.33
CA THR A 49 -0.21 2.64 -3.08
C THR A 49 -0.98 1.50 -2.42
N PRO A 50 -1.79 0.73 -3.17
CA PRO A 50 -2.52 -0.38 -2.59
C PRO A 50 -1.53 -1.37 -2.01
N ILE A 51 -1.67 -1.67 -0.72
CA ILE A 51 -0.88 -2.70 -0.04
C ILE A 51 -1.16 -4.02 -0.77
N HIS A 52 -0.19 -4.51 -1.53
CA HIS A 52 -0.30 -5.82 -2.15
C HIS A 52 -0.18 -6.88 -1.06
N LYS A 53 -1.29 -7.56 -0.77
CA LYS A 53 -1.24 -8.77 0.05
C LYS A 53 -0.28 -9.74 -0.65
N PRO A 54 0.68 -10.34 0.06
CA PRO A 54 1.55 -11.34 -0.55
C PRO A 54 0.67 -12.46 -1.13
N LYS A 55 0.96 -12.86 -2.37
CA LYS A 55 0.26 -14.01 -2.97
C LYS A 55 0.54 -15.24 -2.12
N LEU A 56 -0.50 -15.82 -1.56
CA LEU A 56 -0.42 -17.10 -0.88
C LEU A 56 -0.18 -18.16 -1.95
N LEU A 57 1.05 -18.68 -2.01
CA LEU A 57 1.40 -19.81 -2.87
C LEU A 57 0.95 -21.09 -2.15
N ASP A 58 -0.33 -21.45 -2.32
CA ASP A 58 -0.95 -22.65 -1.73
C ASP A 58 -0.78 -23.92 -2.59
N ASP A 59 0.13 -23.92 -3.55
CA ASP A 59 0.44 -25.13 -4.31
C ASP A 59 1.26 -26.10 -3.44
N GLU A 60 0.86 -27.37 -3.41
CA GLU A 60 1.56 -28.46 -2.69
C GLU A 60 3.03 -28.55 -3.10
N ARG A 61 3.33 -28.25 -4.37
CA ARG A 61 4.72 -28.17 -4.87
C ARG A 61 5.52 -27.09 -4.15
N THR A 62 4.89 -25.94 -3.87
CA THR A 62 5.52 -24.82 -3.19
C THR A 62 5.71 -25.09 -1.70
N LYS A 63 4.76 -25.78 -1.06
CA LYS A 63 4.91 -26.22 0.34
C LYS A 63 6.10 -27.16 0.51
N LYS A 64 6.26 -28.15 -0.38
CA LYS A 64 7.40 -29.08 -0.35
C LYS A 64 8.72 -28.35 -0.57
N ALA A 65 8.79 -27.45 -1.55
CA ALA A 65 10.00 -26.66 -1.81
C ALA A 65 10.41 -25.81 -0.60
N ARG A 66 9.43 -25.23 0.13
CA ARG A 66 9.70 -24.49 1.38
C ARG A 66 10.27 -25.38 2.47
N LEU A 67 9.69 -26.56 2.70
CA LEU A 67 10.19 -27.50 3.72
C LEU A 67 11.65 -27.90 3.46
N VAL A 68 12.00 -28.15 2.19
CA VAL A 68 13.39 -28.45 1.79
C VAL A 68 14.31 -27.25 2.07
N ALA A 69 13.92 -26.04 1.66
CA ALA A 69 14.71 -24.84 1.90
C ALA A 69 14.90 -24.55 3.40
N PHE A 70 13.87 -24.79 4.22
CA PHE A 70 13.98 -24.65 5.68
C PHE A 70 14.93 -25.69 6.29
N ASP A 71 14.92 -26.93 5.82
CA ASP A 71 15.86 -27.96 6.27
C ASP A 71 17.31 -27.62 5.87
N GLU A 72 17.54 -27.02 4.69
CA GLU A 72 18.85 -26.55 4.27
C GLU A 72 19.35 -25.41 5.15
N ILE A 73 18.56 -24.34 5.32
CA ILE A 73 18.89 -23.21 6.19
C ILE A 73 19.21 -23.70 7.61
N ARG A 74 18.41 -24.64 8.11
CA ARG A 74 18.58 -25.21 9.43
C ARG A 74 19.90 -25.98 9.57
N LYS A 75 20.31 -26.74 8.55
CA LYS A 75 21.63 -27.40 8.51
C LYS A 75 22.76 -26.37 8.52
N THR A 76 22.65 -25.33 7.71
CA THR A 76 23.66 -24.26 7.63
C THR A 76 23.81 -23.51 8.95
N LEU A 77 22.72 -23.29 9.67
CA LEU A 77 22.70 -22.59 10.96
C LEU A 77 22.94 -23.51 12.17
N GLY A 78 23.08 -24.82 11.99
CA GLY A 78 23.34 -25.77 13.07
C GLY A 78 22.19 -25.91 14.09
N ILE A 79 20.96 -25.54 13.70
CA ILE A 79 19.81 -25.53 14.62
C ILE A 79 19.25 -26.96 14.75
N LYS A 80 19.09 -27.46 15.99
CA LYS A 80 18.52 -28.79 16.27
C LYS A 80 17.07 -28.85 15.79
N LYS A 81 16.61 -30.03 15.32
CA LYS A 81 15.22 -30.21 14.86
C LYS A 81 14.36 -30.04 16.10
N PRO A 82 13.26 -29.28 16.06
CA PRO A 82 12.25 -29.45 17.07
C PRO A 82 11.81 -30.92 16.98
N GLU A 83 12.18 -31.72 17.98
CA GLU A 83 11.52 -32.99 18.24
C GLU A 83 10.09 -32.61 18.61
N GLY A 84 9.13 -33.20 17.88
CA GLY A 84 7.76 -32.70 17.84
C GLY A 84 7.15 -32.56 19.22
N ASP A 85 6.42 -31.47 19.43
CA ASP A 85 5.25 -31.54 20.30
C ASP A 85 4.18 -32.30 19.51
N ASP A 86 3.99 -33.56 19.89
CA ASP A 86 2.76 -34.28 19.62
C ASP A 86 1.60 -33.61 20.38
N ALA A 87 0.46 -33.50 19.70
CA ALA A 87 -0.90 -33.38 20.23
C ALA A 87 -1.33 -32.05 20.91
N ALA A 88 -2.10 -31.25 20.15
CA ALA A 88 -3.50 -30.90 20.49
C ALA A 88 -4.20 -30.27 19.27
#